data_AF-A0A832MWX9-F1
#
_entry.id   AF-A0A832MWX9-F1
#
_cell.length_a   1.000
_cell.length_b   1.000
_cell.length_c   1.000
_cell.angle_alpha   90.00
_cell.angle_beta   90.00
_cell.angle_gamma   90.00
#
_symmetry.space_group_name_H-M   'P 1'
#
loop_
_entity.id
_entity.type
_entity.pdbx_description
1 polymer ?
#
loop_
_entity_poly.entity_id
_entity_poly.type
_entity_poly.pdbx_seq_one_letter_code
_entity_poly.pdbx_strand_id
1 'polypeptide(L)'
;VLNIIDGWSGTGGYVEGYFYSKNELNVSQSNKAEIYFIDANPVDLSNPVGLRSAMSTTAHEFQHMIHWKYDRDEISFVNEGCSLFAEVNCGYAIYDQSYFARETNHYLFDWRTNDNAAVLNDYSRAARFAIYIRDQLGVGVFKQIVASTLHGIDGLNDAFSKSGTLLKFDELFRTWAIANILDDRSLNQRYGYLYPNLPKVFGQTFLNPNVTNRTDTIANLGSQYLIYKGGSNLSITFNATGSKILIEAIRKGTGGTSVVDITPGVEFNEPGYGTTYGEIDFVVVNMDYSNPEVVSFSSKGNASIAELKWDENEPIGYFGSGVLSQNDTVCVTFDTVPGGKLDSVRIALRRAGTITGGVYSYTGTLRPSPLGRPLAAPISASISTTSPVPYPVPYANWGVVNLTGYSISTDNPFAVAFVIGQDPSTPGVMVSYYRSTSEYHSYTYLNSSSNWYYINKNSDTIYVYLIRAYVSFPQTSVRQVVELKPSRFQLMQNYPNPFNPSTRISFDIAEPSHVKLVVFDLLGREVKVLVDEEKNPGRYEVDFNASELPSGVYLYRFITASFSEVKKLTVIR
;
A
#
# COMPACT_ATOMS: atom_id res chain seq x y z
N VAL A 1 -33.31 12.07 -32.75
CA VAL A 1 -32.67 11.80 -31.43
C VAL A 1 -32.07 13.12 -31.00
N LEU A 2 -32.56 13.69 -29.89
CA LEU A 2 -32.06 14.95 -29.36
C LEU A 2 -30.62 14.72 -28.92
N ASN A 3 -29.67 15.42 -29.54
CA ASN A 3 -28.29 15.41 -29.11
C ASN A 3 -28.23 16.10 -27.74
N ILE A 4 -27.75 15.40 -26.71
CA ILE A 4 -27.42 16.03 -25.44
C ILE A 4 -26.16 16.86 -25.72
N ILE A 5 -26.21 18.16 -25.44
CA ILE A 5 -25.02 19.00 -25.54
C ILE A 5 -24.22 18.72 -24.27
N ASP A 6 -23.34 17.72 -24.34
CA ASP A 6 -22.45 17.24 -23.26
C ASP A 6 -21.30 18.22 -22.93
N GLY A 7 -21.05 19.20 -23.80
CA GLY A 7 -19.93 20.14 -23.64
C GLY A 7 -18.55 19.51 -23.82
N TRP A 8 -18.48 18.31 -24.40
CA TRP A 8 -17.25 17.55 -24.55
C TRP A 8 -16.30 18.19 -25.58
N SER A 9 -15.04 18.42 -25.18
CA SER A 9 -14.03 19.16 -25.94
C SER A 9 -13.06 18.28 -26.76
N GLY A 10 -13.33 16.97 -26.87
CA GLY A 10 -12.56 16.07 -27.76
C GLY A 10 -11.42 15.29 -27.10
N THR A 11 -11.29 15.30 -25.77
CA THR A 11 -10.22 14.59 -25.05
C THR A 11 -10.75 13.86 -23.81
N GLY A 12 -10.33 12.60 -23.61
CA GLY A 12 -10.87 11.71 -22.58
C GLY A 12 -12.06 10.87 -23.06
N GLY A 13 -12.18 9.62 -22.59
CA GLY A 13 -13.33 8.76 -22.88
C GLY A 13 -14.14 8.55 -21.61
N TYR A 14 -15.41 8.97 -21.60
CA TYR A 14 -16.34 8.71 -20.50
C TYR A 14 -17.74 8.39 -21.05
N VAL A 15 -18.53 7.64 -20.29
CA VAL A 15 -19.99 7.53 -20.46
C VAL A 15 -20.61 8.35 -19.34
N GLU A 16 -21.48 9.30 -19.68
CA GLU A 16 -22.26 10.05 -18.70
C GLU A 16 -23.70 9.54 -18.67
N GLY A 17 -24.23 9.38 -17.46
CA GLY A 17 -25.62 9.05 -17.19
C GLY A 17 -26.26 10.17 -16.40
N TYR A 18 -27.55 10.40 -16.61
CA TYR A 18 -28.31 11.22 -15.67
C TYR A 18 -29.79 10.84 -15.63
N PHE A 19 -30.29 10.71 -14.42
CA PHE A 19 -31.70 10.72 -14.06
C PHE A 19 -32.04 12.05 -13.38
N TYR A 20 -33.20 12.62 -13.74
CA TYR A 20 -33.70 13.82 -13.07
C TYR A 20 -35.17 13.71 -12.77
N SER A 21 -35.45 13.50 -11.50
CA SER A 21 -36.79 13.28 -10.96
C SER A 21 -37.83 14.32 -11.37
N LYS A 22 -37.45 15.59 -11.58
CA LYS A 22 -38.40 16.63 -12.00
C LYS A 22 -39.00 16.36 -13.38
N ASN A 23 -38.35 15.57 -14.22
CA ASN A 23 -38.86 15.16 -15.53
C ASN A 23 -40.18 14.39 -15.44
N GLU A 24 -40.50 13.77 -14.29
CA GLU A 24 -41.80 13.12 -14.12
C GLU A 24 -42.92 14.09 -13.74
N LEU A 25 -42.57 15.27 -13.21
CA LEU A 25 -43.53 16.19 -12.60
C LEU A 25 -44.13 17.15 -13.61
N ASN A 26 -45.33 17.65 -13.34
CA ASN A 26 -45.97 18.67 -14.17
C ASN A 26 -45.40 20.08 -13.87
N VAL A 27 -44.12 20.30 -14.17
CA VAL A 27 -43.36 21.54 -13.91
C VAL A 27 -42.68 22.07 -15.18
N SER A 28 -42.18 23.31 -15.15
CA SER A 28 -41.41 23.88 -16.26
C SER A 28 -40.15 23.05 -16.54
N GLN A 29 -39.76 22.91 -17.81
CA GLN A 29 -38.60 22.12 -18.28
C GLN A 29 -38.66 20.61 -18.01
N SER A 30 -39.82 20.09 -17.62
CA SER A 30 -40.08 18.65 -17.47
C SER A 30 -40.62 18.02 -18.76
N ASN A 31 -40.25 16.77 -19.02
CA ASN A 31 -40.80 15.96 -20.12
C ASN A 31 -42.11 15.21 -19.74
N LYS A 32 -42.53 15.29 -18.48
CA LYS A 32 -43.69 14.58 -17.88
C LYS A 32 -43.64 13.06 -18.07
N ALA A 33 -42.45 12.49 -18.05
CA ALA A 33 -42.18 11.08 -18.26
C ALA A 33 -41.02 10.59 -17.39
N GLU A 34 -41.09 9.31 -17.01
CA GLU A 34 -39.97 8.59 -16.39
C GLU A 34 -38.90 8.33 -17.47
N ILE A 35 -37.80 9.08 -17.43
CA ILE A 35 -36.71 9.00 -18.40
C ILE A 35 -35.37 9.17 -17.68
N TYR A 36 -34.42 8.30 -18.01
CA TYR A 36 -32.99 8.51 -17.78
C TYR A 36 -32.27 8.62 -19.13
N PHE A 37 -31.12 9.29 -19.11
CA PHE A 37 -30.32 9.56 -20.31
C PHE A 37 -28.96 8.90 -20.17
N ILE A 38 -28.42 8.43 -21.30
CA ILE A 38 -27.08 7.87 -21.41
C ILE A 38 -26.39 8.54 -22.59
N ASP A 39 -25.32 9.27 -22.33
CA ASP A 39 -24.39 9.72 -23.34
C ASP A 39 -23.18 8.79 -23.37
N ALA A 40 -23.06 8.04 -24.46
CA ALA A 40 -21.98 7.10 -24.68
C ALA A 40 -20.92 7.65 -25.64
N ASN A 41 -21.01 8.89 -26.11
CA ASN A 41 -19.96 9.48 -26.94
C ASN A 41 -18.83 10.00 -26.02
N PRO A 42 -17.53 9.67 -26.26
CA PRO A 42 -16.92 9.01 -27.43
C PRO A 42 -16.68 7.50 -27.27
N VAL A 43 -17.32 6.84 -26.30
CA VAL A 43 -17.13 5.42 -26.02
C VAL A 43 -17.60 4.55 -27.20
N ASP A 44 -16.70 3.68 -27.66
CA ASP A 44 -17.00 2.72 -28.73
C ASP A 44 -17.88 1.56 -28.22
N LEU A 45 -19.18 1.69 -28.43
CA LEU A 45 -20.18 0.70 -28.09
C LEU A 45 -20.08 -0.60 -28.91
N SER A 46 -19.30 -0.61 -30.01
CA SER A 46 -19.10 -1.81 -30.81
C SER A 46 -18.12 -2.80 -30.18
N ASN A 47 -17.28 -2.34 -29.24
CA ASN A 47 -16.38 -3.20 -28.50
C ASN A 47 -16.92 -3.57 -27.10
N PRO A 48 -16.53 -4.74 -26.55
CA PRO A 48 -17.08 -5.21 -25.27
C PRO A 48 -16.79 -4.30 -24.06
N VAL A 49 -15.69 -3.56 -24.07
CA VAL A 49 -15.29 -2.68 -22.95
C VAL A 49 -16.19 -1.46 -22.89
N GLY A 50 -16.38 -0.79 -24.04
CA GLY A 50 -17.24 0.38 -24.15
C GLY A 50 -18.71 0.05 -23.91
N LEU A 51 -19.19 -1.06 -24.47
CA LEU A 51 -20.54 -1.56 -24.18
C LEU A 51 -20.74 -1.84 -22.68
N ARG A 52 -19.78 -2.50 -22.03
CA ARG A 52 -19.86 -2.81 -20.59
C ARG A 52 -19.90 -1.53 -19.74
N SER A 53 -19.12 -0.51 -20.11
CA SER A 53 -19.16 0.80 -19.44
C SER A 53 -20.56 1.42 -19.54
N ALA A 54 -21.14 1.48 -20.75
CA ALA A 54 -22.45 2.07 -20.96
C ALA A 54 -23.58 1.31 -20.25
N MET A 55 -23.51 -0.02 -20.22
CA MET A 55 -24.48 -0.84 -19.52
C MET A 55 -24.36 -0.75 -17.98
N SER A 56 -23.16 -0.49 -17.45
CA SER A 56 -22.95 -0.19 -16.03
C SER A 56 -23.70 1.09 -15.65
N THR A 57 -23.44 2.19 -16.37
CA THR A 57 -24.14 3.46 -16.19
C THR A 57 -25.66 3.31 -16.35
N THR A 58 -26.11 2.48 -17.29
CA THR A 58 -27.55 2.20 -17.45
C THR A 58 -28.16 1.55 -16.20
N ALA A 59 -27.46 0.60 -15.58
CA ALA A 59 -27.94 -0.03 -14.34
C ALA A 59 -28.01 0.97 -13.18
N HIS A 60 -27.04 1.89 -13.11
CA HIS A 60 -26.99 2.98 -12.14
C HIS A 60 -28.20 3.91 -12.28
N GLU A 61 -28.43 4.47 -13.46
CA GLU A 61 -29.53 5.43 -13.68
C GLU A 61 -30.91 4.77 -13.57
N PHE A 62 -31.02 3.50 -13.98
CA PHE A 62 -32.27 2.76 -13.82
C PHE A 62 -32.59 2.51 -12.33
N GLN A 63 -31.57 2.33 -11.48
CA GLN A 63 -31.79 2.26 -10.04
C GLN A 63 -32.39 3.55 -9.52
N HIS A 64 -31.85 4.72 -9.89
CA HIS A 64 -32.36 6.02 -9.44
C HIS A 64 -33.86 6.17 -9.71
N MET A 65 -34.30 5.73 -10.90
CA MET A 65 -35.70 5.72 -11.29
C MET A 65 -36.55 4.76 -10.43
N ILE A 66 -36.05 3.55 -10.11
CA ILE A 66 -36.70 2.64 -9.17
C ILE A 66 -36.79 3.29 -7.78
N HIS A 67 -35.69 3.88 -7.31
CA HIS A 67 -35.62 4.48 -5.99
C HIS A 67 -36.67 5.58 -5.86
N TRP A 68 -36.68 6.53 -6.80
CA TRP A 68 -37.61 7.64 -6.83
C TRP A 68 -39.10 7.23 -6.83
N LYS A 69 -39.40 6.03 -7.35
CA LYS A 69 -40.75 5.49 -7.31
C LYS A 69 -41.22 5.14 -5.89
N TYR A 70 -40.32 4.63 -5.06
CA TYR A 70 -40.64 4.10 -3.72
C TYR A 70 -40.28 5.08 -2.60
N ASP A 71 -39.13 5.74 -2.70
CA ASP A 71 -38.67 6.76 -1.76
C ASP A 71 -38.10 7.96 -2.51
N ARG A 72 -38.71 9.12 -2.30
CA ARG A 72 -38.35 10.39 -2.95
C ARG A 72 -37.49 11.27 -2.07
N ASP A 73 -37.37 10.94 -0.79
CA ASP A 73 -36.77 11.79 0.24
C ASP A 73 -35.67 11.04 0.99
N GLU A 74 -34.77 10.41 0.21
CA GLU A 74 -33.59 9.73 0.74
C GLU A 74 -32.34 10.61 0.58
N ILE A 75 -31.40 10.50 1.51
CA ILE A 75 -30.14 11.22 1.45
C ILE A 75 -29.31 10.74 0.25
N SER A 76 -28.63 11.68 -0.42
CA SER A 76 -27.83 11.40 -1.64
C SER A 76 -26.88 10.22 -1.46
N PHE A 77 -26.20 10.13 -0.32
CA PHE A 77 -25.28 9.03 -0.04
C PHE A 77 -25.93 7.63 -0.14
N VAL A 78 -27.13 7.45 0.43
CA VAL A 78 -27.82 6.15 0.43
C VAL A 78 -28.42 5.87 -0.95
N ASN A 79 -29.00 6.90 -1.57
CA ASN A 79 -29.54 6.83 -2.92
C ASN A 79 -28.47 6.40 -3.94
N GLU A 80 -27.35 7.10 -3.97
CA GLU A 80 -26.19 6.80 -4.83
C GLU A 80 -25.54 5.47 -4.47
N GLY A 81 -25.43 5.13 -3.18
CA GLY A 81 -24.94 3.83 -2.74
C GLY A 81 -25.79 2.66 -3.29
N CYS A 82 -27.12 2.83 -3.38
CA CYS A 82 -27.99 1.84 -3.99
C CYS A 82 -27.75 1.73 -5.50
N SER A 83 -27.59 2.86 -6.20
CA SER A 83 -27.30 2.91 -7.65
C SER A 83 -25.96 2.28 -8.01
N LEU A 84 -24.91 2.60 -7.26
CA LEU A 84 -23.58 2.00 -7.38
C LEU A 84 -23.61 0.49 -7.07
N PHE A 85 -24.40 0.08 -6.09
CA PHE A 85 -24.60 -1.35 -5.84
C PHE A 85 -25.35 -2.05 -6.98
N ALA A 86 -26.33 -1.39 -7.62
CA ALA A 86 -27.06 -1.98 -8.74
C ALA A 86 -26.13 -2.34 -9.91
N GLU A 87 -25.09 -1.55 -10.16
CA GLU A 87 -24.03 -1.89 -11.12
C GLU A 87 -23.36 -3.22 -10.77
N VAL A 88 -22.91 -3.35 -9.52
CA VAL A 88 -22.25 -4.58 -9.04
C VAL A 88 -23.20 -5.78 -9.06
N ASN A 89 -24.46 -5.57 -8.68
CA ASN A 89 -25.49 -6.60 -8.70
C ASN A 89 -25.79 -7.10 -10.13
N CYS A 90 -25.59 -6.25 -11.15
CA CYS A 90 -25.68 -6.62 -12.56
C CYS A 90 -24.39 -7.27 -13.11
N GLY A 91 -23.37 -7.47 -12.28
CA GLY A 91 -22.10 -8.09 -12.68
C GLY A 91 -21.04 -7.12 -13.21
N TYR A 92 -21.22 -5.81 -12.98
CA TYR A 92 -20.21 -4.80 -13.27
C TYR A 92 -19.23 -4.63 -12.09
N ALA A 93 -18.12 -3.93 -12.33
CA ALA A 93 -17.12 -3.69 -11.30
C ALA A 93 -17.62 -2.59 -10.34
N ILE A 94 -17.19 -2.66 -9.09
CA ILE A 94 -17.35 -1.54 -8.16
C ILE A 94 -16.65 -0.29 -8.70
N TYR A 95 -17.23 0.88 -8.41
CA TYR A 95 -16.62 2.19 -8.67
C TYR A 95 -15.22 2.29 -8.05
N ASP A 96 -14.33 3.09 -8.64
CA ASP A 96 -12.93 3.18 -8.22
C ASP A 96 -12.80 3.46 -6.71
N GLN A 97 -11.99 2.63 -6.07
CA GLN A 97 -11.83 2.55 -4.63
C GLN A 97 -10.56 3.25 -4.13
N SER A 98 -9.73 3.80 -5.02
CA SER A 98 -8.56 4.59 -4.62
C SER A 98 -8.94 5.90 -3.94
N TYR A 99 -10.10 6.48 -4.28
CA TYR A 99 -10.57 7.74 -3.73
C TYR A 99 -10.92 7.62 -2.23
N PHE A 100 -11.87 6.73 -1.87
CA PHE A 100 -12.24 6.53 -0.46
C PHE A 100 -11.06 6.02 0.38
N ALA A 101 -10.18 5.19 -0.18
CA ALA A 101 -9.01 4.70 0.53
C ALA A 101 -8.12 5.83 1.09
N ARG A 102 -8.17 7.03 0.49
CA ARG A 102 -7.36 8.21 0.84
C ARG A 102 -8.12 9.26 1.67
N GLU A 103 -9.44 9.17 1.77
CA GLU A 103 -10.30 10.15 2.46
C GLU A 103 -11.30 9.46 3.39
N THR A 104 -10.80 8.78 4.41
CA THR A 104 -11.66 8.04 5.35
C THR A 104 -12.22 8.89 6.49
N ASN A 105 -11.56 10.01 6.79
CA ASN A 105 -11.97 10.95 7.84
C ASN A 105 -12.80 12.08 7.22
N HIS A 106 -13.98 11.71 6.74
CA HIS A 106 -14.96 12.60 6.14
C HIS A 106 -16.34 12.16 6.62
N TYR A 107 -17.30 13.09 6.69
CA TYR A 107 -18.63 12.73 7.15
C TYR A 107 -19.28 11.73 6.21
N LEU A 108 -19.67 10.55 6.73
CA LEU A 108 -20.24 9.46 5.92
C LEU A 108 -21.31 9.94 4.94
N PHE A 109 -22.26 10.76 5.40
CA PHE A 109 -23.41 11.20 4.60
C PHE A 109 -23.26 12.58 3.95
N ASP A 110 -22.10 13.22 4.05
CA ASP A 110 -21.85 14.42 3.25
C ASP A 110 -21.83 14.06 1.75
N TRP A 111 -22.23 15.01 0.91
CA TRP A 111 -22.25 14.83 -0.54
C TRP A 111 -21.87 16.14 -1.22
N ARG A 112 -20.70 16.19 -1.84
CA ARG A 112 -20.15 17.42 -2.42
C ARG A 112 -20.74 17.67 -3.81
N THR A 113 -21.49 18.76 -3.96
CA THR A 113 -22.20 19.08 -5.21
C THR A 113 -21.51 20.11 -6.10
N ASN A 114 -20.46 20.78 -5.62
CA ASN A 114 -19.88 21.97 -6.28
C ASN A 114 -18.44 21.76 -6.80
N ASP A 115 -17.92 20.54 -6.72
CA ASP A 115 -16.57 20.19 -7.14
C ASP A 115 -16.57 18.80 -7.79
N ASN A 116 -16.44 18.78 -9.12
CA ASN A 116 -16.48 17.57 -9.95
C ASN A 116 -15.35 16.58 -9.62
N ALA A 117 -14.23 17.02 -9.05
CA ALA A 117 -13.15 16.12 -8.65
C ALA A 117 -13.41 15.54 -7.24
N ALA A 118 -13.91 16.37 -6.32
CA ALA A 118 -14.14 15.95 -4.94
C ALA A 118 -15.30 14.96 -4.83
N VAL A 119 -16.36 15.10 -5.64
CA VAL A 119 -17.53 14.21 -5.63
C VAL A 119 -17.17 12.75 -5.96
N LEU A 120 -16.07 12.50 -6.69
CA LEU A 120 -15.59 11.14 -7.00
C LEU A 120 -15.26 10.34 -5.72
N ASN A 121 -14.82 11.02 -4.66
CA ASN A 121 -14.58 10.39 -3.36
C ASN A 121 -15.88 10.01 -2.66
N ASP A 122 -16.97 10.76 -2.88
CA ASP A 122 -18.28 10.47 -2.30
C ASP A 122 -18.92 9.24 -2.97
N TYR A 123 -18.83 9.13 -4.31
CA TYR A 123 -19.21 7.91 -5.04
C TYR A 123 -18.40 6.70 -4.56
N SER A 124 -17.09 6.84 -4.42
CA SER A 124 -16.21 5.78 -3.92
C SER A 124 -16.60 5.31 -2.51
N ARG A 125 -16.90 6.26 -1.61
CA ARG A 125 -17.33 6.00 -0.22
C ARG A 125 -18.69 5.29 -0.18
N ALA A 126 -19.66 5.79 -0.93
CA ALA A 126 -21.01 5.21 -1.02
C ALA A 126 -20.97 3.78 -1.59
N ALA A 127 -20.20 3.55 -2.66
CA ALA A 127 -20.02 2.23 -3.27
C ALA A 127 -19.46 1.23 -2.26
N ARG A 128 -18.41 1.60 -1.53
CA ARG A 128 -17.79 0.70 -0.55
C ARG A 128 -18.73 0.36 0.60
N PHE A 129 -19.44 1.36 1.13
CA PHE A 129 -20.38 1.13 2.23
C PHE A 129 -21.54 0.24 1.79
N ALA A 130 -22.07 0.44 0.58
CA ALA A 130 -23.10 -0.42 0.00
C ALA A 130 -22.61 -1.86 -0.19
N ILE A 131 -21.38 -2.06 -0.67
CA ILE A 131 -20.79 -3.41 -0.77
C ILE A 131 -20.62 -4.05 0.60
N TYR A 132 -20.22 -3.29 1.61
CA TYR A 132 -20.16 -3.79 2.98
C TYR A 132 -21.54 -4.23 3.48
N ILE A 133 -22.59 -3.41 3.30
CA ILE A 133 -23.98 -3.77 3.63
C ILE A 133 -24.37 -5.08 2.95
N ARG A 134 -24.11 -5.21 1.64
CA ARG A 134 -24.40 -6.43 0.88
C ARG A 134 -23.66 -7.65 1.45
N ASP A 135 -22.39 -7.50 1.82
CA ASP A 135 -21.57 -8.60 2.30
C ASP A 135 -21.91 -9.03 3.73
N GLN A 136 -22.54 -8.15 4.52
CA GLN A 136 -23.01 -8.47 5.88
C GLN A 136 -24.48 -8.94 5.92
N LEU A 137 -25.34 -8.40 5.07
CA LEU A 137 -26.80 -8.58 5.17
C LEU A 137 -27.42 -9.23 3.92
N GLY A 138 -26.64 -9.46 2.87
CA GLY A 138 -27.10 -9.99 1.59
C GLY A 138 -27.79 -8.95 0.72
N VAL A 139 -28.10 -9.32 -0.52
CA VAL A 139 -28.71 -8.42 -1.52
C VAL A 139 -30.14 -8.00 -1.13
N GLY A 140 -30.86 -8.84 -0.39
CA GLY A 140 -32.27 -8.61 -0.03
C GLY A 140 -32.52 -7.33 0.78
N VAL A 141 -31.52 -6.86 1.53
CA VAL A 141 -31.63 -5.63 2.35
C VAL A 141 -31.86 -4.39 1.50
N PHE A 142 -31.32 -4.31 0.28
CA PHE A 142 -31.46 -3.15 -0.60
C PHE A 142 -32.91 -2.90 -1.03
N LYS A 143 -33.70 -3.98 -1.16
CA LYS A 143 -35.14 -3.85 -1.38
C LYS A 143 -35.83 -3.18 -0.20
N GLN A 144 -35.38 -3.45 1.03
CA GLN A 144 -35.94 -2.85 2.23
C GLN A 144 -35.47 -1.39 2.41
N ILE A 145 -34.22 -1.08 2.03
CA ILE A 145 -33.70 0.30 2.01
C ILE A 145 -34.54 1.15 1.06
N VAL A 146 -34.68 0.73 -0.20
CA VAL A 146 -35.46 1.45 -1.22
C VAL A 146 -36.95 1.56 -0.88
N ALA A 147 -37.50 0.62 -0.09
CA ALA A 147 -38.90 0.64 0.32
C ALA A 147 -39.14 1.37 1.66
N SER A 148 -38.08 1.86 2.31
CA SER A 148 -38.21 2.67 3.53
C SER A 148 -38.87 4.01 3.18
N THR A 149 -39.63 4.56 4.13
CA THR A 149 -40.09 5.96 4.06
C THR A 149 -39.37 6.84 5.09
N LEU A 150 -38.38 6.27 5.79
CA LEU A 150 -37.46 6.95 6.70
C LEU A 150 -36.14 7.15 5.97
N HIS A 151 -35.41 8.20 6.30
CA HIS A 151 -34.18 8.62 5.62
C HIS A 151 -32.92 8.37 6.46
N GLY A 152 -31.78 8.22 5.78
CA GLY A 152 -30.46 8.09 6.41
C GLY A 152 -30.37 6.95 7.43
N ILE A 153 -29.91 7.24 8.64
CA ILE A 153 -29.68 6.22 9.69
C ILE A 153 -30.97 5.50 10.09
N ASP A 154 -32.07 6.25 10.20
CA ASP A 154 -33.37 5.69 10.59
C ASP A 154 -33.91 4.76 9.49
N GLY A 155 -33.74 5.14 8.22
CA GLY A 155 -34.06 4.30 7.07
C GLY A 155 -33.23 3.02 7.01
N LEU A 156 -31.91 3.13 7.21
CA LEU A 156 -31.02 1.97 7.26
C LEU A 156 -31.39 1.02 8.41
N ASN A 157 -31.63 1.54 9.62
CA ASN A 157 -32.00 0.72 10.77
C ASN A 157 -33.37 0.02 10.60
N ASP A 158 -34.33 0.70 9.99
CA ASP A 158 -35.63 0.10 9.64
C ASP A 158 -35.47 -1.02 8.60
N ALA A 159 -34.68 -0.77 7.56
CA ALA A 159 -34.38 -1.78 6.53
C ALA A 159 -33.65 -3.01 7.08
N PHE A 160 -32.70 -2.81 8.01
CA PHE A 160 -31.98 -3.90 8.67
C PHE A 160 -32.93 -4.74 9.52
N SER A 161 -33.78 -4.08 10.32
CA SER A 161 -34.82 -4.73 11.12
C SER A 161 -35.76 -5.59 10.26
N LYS A 162 -36.26 -5.04 9.14
CA LYS A 162 -37.13 -5.75 8.18
C LYS A 162 -36.43 -6.91 7.46
N SER A 163 -35.10 -6.92 7.44
CA SER A 163 -34.29 -8.02 6.90
C SER A 163 -34.05 -9.14 7.92
N GLY A 164 -34.61 -9.03 9.13
CA GLY A 164 -34.55 -10.06 10.17
C GLY A 164 -33.24 -10.08 10.96
N THR A 165 -32.41 -9.04 10.85
CA THR A 165 -31.16 -8.91 11.62
C THR A 165 -31.35 -8.04 12.86
N LEU A 166 -30.57 -8.31 13.90
CA LEU A 166 -30.44 -7.44 15.08
C LEU A 166 -29.35 -6.37 14.89
N LEU A 167 -28.57 -6.45 13.80
CA LEU A 167 -27.52 -5.51 13.49
C LEU A 167 -28.09 -4.10 13.35
N LYS A 168 -27.47 -3.14 14.03
CA LYS A 168 -27.78 -1.72 13.92
C LYS A 168 -26.70 -0.99 13.14
N PHE A 169 -27.07 0.19 12.63
CA PHE A 169 -26.17 1.09 11.92
C PHE A 169 -24.85 1.30 12.69
N ASP A 170 -24.90 1.55 14.00
CA ASP A 170 -23.69 1.79 14.80
C ASP A 170 -22.70 0.64 14.77
N GLU A 171 -23.18 -0.58 14.95
CA GLU A 171 -22.35 -1.78 14.93
C GLU A 171 -21.84 -2.08 13.51
N LEU A 172 -22.67 -1.85 12.49
CA LEU A 172 -22.26 -1.96 11.09
C LEU A 172 -21.15 -0.94 10.78
N PHE A 173 -21.33 0.32 11.12
CA PHE A 173 -20.39 1.39 10.83
C PHE A 173 -19.06 1.19 11.57
N ARG A 174 -19.10 0.82 12.85
CA ARG A 174 -17.90 0.45 13.62
C ARG A 174 -17.12 -0.68 12.96
N THR A 175 -17.80 -1.78 12.62
CA THR A 175 -17.14 -2.94 12.00
C THR A 175 -16.69 -2.67 10.56
N TRP A 176 -17.37 -1.78 9.84
CA TRP A 176 -16.93 -1.30 8.53
C TRP A 176 -15.59 -0.57 8.60
N ALA A 177 -15.40 0.28 9.61
CA ALA A 177 -14.12 0.96 9.84
C ALA A 177 -12.98 -0.05 10.06
N ILE A 178 -13.22 -1.14 10.82
CA ILE A 178 -12.23 -2.21 10.98
C ILE A 178 -12.00 -2.96 9.66
N ALA A 179 -13.07 -3.34 8.95
CA ALA A 179 -12.99 -4.08 7.70
C ALA A 179 -12.17 -3.35 6.64
N ASN A 180 -12.26 -2.02 6.62
CA ASN A 180 -11.53 -1.14 5.70
C ASN A 180 -10.00 -1.28 5.77
N ILE A 181 -9.43 -1.64 6.92
CA ILE A 181 -7.99 -1.79 7.09
C ILE A 181 -7.55 -3.24 7.35
N LEU A 182 -8.40 -4.04 7.99
CA LEU A 182 -8.10 -5.42 8.35
C LEU A 182 -8.35 -6.39 7.19
N ASP A 183 -9.56 -6.36 6.64
CA ASP A 183 -10.06 -7.30 5.62
C ASP A 183 -9.76 -8.78 5.91
N ASP A 184 -10.15 -9.24 7.11
CA ASP A 184 -9.99 -10.62 7.56
C ASP A 184 -11.29 -11.15 8.18
N ARG A 185 -12.07 -11.84 7.33
CA ARG A 185 -13.33 -12.47 7.75
C ARG A 185 -13.15 -13.74 8.59
N SER A 186 -11.92 -14.28 8.69
CA SER A 186 -11.65 -15.48 9.48
C SER A 186 -11.56 -15.17 10.98
N LEU A 187 -11.12 -13.95 11.33
CA LEU A 187 -11.09 -13.46 12.71
C LEU A 187 -12.49 -13.10 13.21
N ASN A 188 -13.26 -12.41 12.38
CA ASN A 188 -14.68 -12.11 12.60
C ASN A 188 -15.29 -11.88 11.22
N GLN A 189 -16.46 -12.48 10.94
CA GLN A 189 -17.10 -12.37 9.62
C GLN A 189 -17.37 -10.91 9.18
N ARG A 190 -17.44 -9.97 10.13
CA ARG A 190 -17.63 -8.53 9.89
C ARG A 190 -16.34 -7.76 9.64
N TYR A 191 -15.17 -8.32 9.89
CA TYR A 191 -13.89 -7.60 9.73
C TYR A 191 -13.32 -7.66 8.31
N GLY A 192 -14.16 -7.91 7.31
CA GLY A 192 -13.74 -7.89 5.91
C GLY A 192 -14.88 -8.10 4.92
N TYR A 193 -14.51 -8.25 3.65
CA TYR A 193 -15.41 -8.24 2.51
C TYR A 193 -15.52 -9.62 1.84
N LEU A 194 -16.68 -9.92 1.26
CA LEU A 194 -16.83 -11.02 0.31
C LEU A 194 -16.46 -10.55 -1.10
N TYR A 195 -16.64 -9.25 -1.40
CA TYR A 195 -16.14 -8.66 -2.63
C TYR A 195 -14.59 -8.71 -2.65
N PRO A 196 -13.96 -9.31 -3.68
CA PRO A 196 -12.53 -9.57 -3.67
C PRO A 196 -11.70 -8.31 -4.01
N ASN A 197 -10.45 -8.30 -3.53
CA ASN A 197 -9.42 -7.34 -3.95
C ASN A 197 -9.75 -5.86 -3.71
N LEU A 198 -10.48 -5.52 -2.65
CA LEU A 198 -10.65 -4.11 -2.28
C LEU A 198 -9.34 -3.57 -1.69
N PRO A 199 -8.87 -2.38 -2.13
CA PRO A 199 -7.69 -1.77 -1.54
C PRO A 199 -7.99 -1.36 -0.09
N LYS A 200 -7.09 -1.74 0.81
CA LYS A 200 -7.08 -1.29 2.21
C LYS A 200 -6.98 0.23 2.26
N VAL A 201 -7.64 0.83 3.24
CA VAL A 201 -7.53 2.27 3.48
C VAL A 201 -6.14 2.67 3.95
N PHE A 202 -5.75 3.90 3.65
CA PHE A 202 -4.48 4.46 4.12
C PHE A 202 -4.65 5.04 5.52
N GLY A 203 -3.66 4.80 6.37
CA GLY A 203 -3.54 5.40 7.68
C GLY A 203 -2.23 6.17 7.82
N GLN A 204 -2.19 7.05 8.81
CA GLN A 204 -0.95 7.73 9.15
C GLN A 204 0.01 6.72 9.80
N THR A 205 1.17 6.53 9.20
CA THR A 205 2.16 5.58 9.71
C THR A 205 3.17 6.24 10.65
N PHE A 206 3.37 5.64 11.82
CA PHE A 206 4.35 6.02 12.83
C PHE A 206 5.43 4.95 12.92
N LEU A 207 6.62 5.30 12.44
CA LEU A 207 7.82 4.46 12.56
C LEU A 207 8.60 4.74 13.85
N ASN A 208 8.37 5.91 14.45
CA ASN A 208 8.80 6.25 15.79
C ASN A 208 7.62 6.08 16.74
N PRO A 209 7.71 5.22 17.77
CA PRO A 209 6.61 5.04 18.73
C PRO A 209 6.41 6.26 19.64
N ASN A 210 7.34 7.22 19.66
CA ASN A 210 7.25 8.42 20.49
C ASN A 210 6.55 9.55 19.74
N VAL A 211 5.30 9.83 20.13
CA VAL A 211 4.49 10.93 19.61
C VAL A 211 4.10 11.82 20.78
N THR A 212 4.35 13.13 20.67
CA THR A 212 4.08 14.09 21.75
C THR A 212 2.93 15.02 21.37
N ASN A 213 1.88 15.05 22.18
CA ASN A 213 0.77 16.01 22.12
C ASN A 213 0.14 16.17 20.72
N ARG A 214 -0.09 15.05 20.01
CA ARG A 214 -0.81 15.10 18.74
C ARG A 214 -2.29 15.33 18.99
N THR A 215 -2.93 16.11 18.13
CA THR A 215 -4.38 16.36 18.14
C THR A 215 -4.91 16.21 16.72
N ASP A 216 -5.99 15.45 16.58
CA ASP A 216 -6.70 15.17 15.34
C ASP A 216 -8.19 15.52 15.51
N THR A 217 -8.81 16.06 14.46
CA THR A 217 -10.26 16.26 14.40
C THR A 217 -10.87 15.16 13.54
N ILE A 218 -11.80 14.41 14.10
CA ILE A 218 -12.48 13.29 13.43
C ILE A 218 -13.89 13.76 13.03
N ALA A 219 -14.19 13.76 11.73
CA ALA A 219 -15.52 14.11 11.22
C ALA A 219 -16.61 13.25 11.87
N ASN A 220 -17.82 13.78 12.01
CA ASN A 220 -18.99 12.98 12.43
C ASN A 220 -19.14 11.78 11.49
N LEU A 221 -19.36 10.58 12.03
CA LEU A 221 -19.35 9.34 11.24
C LEU A 221 -18.12 9.23 10.30
N GLY A 222 -16.97 9.70 10.75
CA GLY A 222 -15.67 9.58 10.09
C GLY A 222 -14.76 8.56 10.79
N SER A 223 -13.74 8.10 10.07
CA SER A 223 -12.73 7.17 10.61
C SER A 223 -11.30 7.62 10.30
N GLN A 224 -10.43 7.54 11.30
CA GLN A 224 -9.01 7.82 11.20
C GLN A 224 -8.20 6.59 11.60
N TYR A 225 -7.15 6.32 10.82
CA TYR A 225 -6.27 5.16 11.01
C TYR A 225 -4.88 5.64 11.39
N LEU A 226 -4.34 5.11 12.49
CA LEU A 226 -2.99 5.38 12.99
C LEU A 226 -2.22 4.06 13.05
N ILE A 227 -1.15 3.94 12.31
CA ILE A 227 -0.48 2.67 12.03
C ILE A 227 0.92 2.71 12.63
N TYR A 228 1.19 1.92 13.66
CA TYR A 228 2.51 1.87 14.31
C TYR A 228 3.31 0.70 13.76
N LYS A 229 4.46 0.99 13.11
CA LYS A 229 5.38 0.01 12.50
C LYS A 229 6.84 0.37 12.78
N GLY A 230 7.33 0.12 13.99
CA GLY A 230 8.71 0.43 14.35
C GLY A 230 8.91 0.73 15.83
N GLY A 231 10.04 0.28 16.37
CA GLY A 231 10.34 0.35 17.80
C GLY A 231 9.83 -0.85 18.59
N SER A 232 9.79 -0.73 19.91
CA SER A 232 9.30 -1.75 20.83
C SER A 232 8.65 -1.14 22.08
N ASN A 233 7.84 -1.92 22.80
CA ASN A 233 7.12 -1.51 24.02
C ASN A 233 6.26 -0.24 23.83
N LEU A 234 5.18 -0.35 23.05
CA LEU A 234 4.30 0.79 22.78
C LEU A 234 3.36 1.04 23.98
N SER A 235 3.42 2.24 24.54
CA SER A 235 2.38 2.78 25.42
C SER A 235 1.73 3.99 24.73
N ILE A 236 0.40 4.09 24.80
CA ILE A 236 -0.36 5.21 24.24
C ILE A 236 -1.56 5.53 25.12
N THR A 237 -1.90 6.81 25.23
CA THR A 237 -3.14 7.27 25.85
C THR A 237 -3.86 8.22 24.92
N PHE A 238 -5.08 7.87 24.56
CA PHE A 238 -5.99 8.73 23.80
C PHE A 238 -6.87 9.51 24.76
N ASN A 239 -7.02 10.81 24.53
CA ASN A 239 -7.98 11.67 25.22
C ASN A 239 -8.93 12.23 24.17
N ALA A 240 -10.21 11.93 24.32
CA ALA A 240 -11.27 12.46 23.46
C ALA A 240 -12.13 13.46 24.23
N THR A 241 -12.53 14.54 23.57
CA THR A 241 -13.42 15.55 24.18
C THR A 241 -14.88 15.07 24.30
N GLY A 242 -15.30 14.13 23.44
CA GLY A 242 -16.65 13.56 23.42
C GLY A 242 -16.70 12.07 23.77
N SER A 243 -17.82 11.63 24.36
CA SER A 243 -18.06 10.24 24.77
C SER A 243 -18.36 9.27 23.62
N LYS A 244 -18.38 9.77 22.38
CA LYS A 244 -18.75 9.00 21.17
C LYS A 244 -17.56 8.58 20.32
N ILE A 245 -16.33 8.85 20.76
CA ILE A 245 -15.13 8.31 20.13
C ILE A 245 -14.95 6.85 20.55
N LEU A 246 -14.88 5.96 19.56
CA LEU A 246 -14.50 4.56 19.73
C LEU A 246 -13.10 4.36 19.15
N ILE A 247 -12.28 3.58 19.85
CA ILE A 247 -10.91 3.29 19.44
C ILE A 247 -10.67 1.80 19.56
N GLU A 248 -10.14 1.20 18.50
CA GLU A 248 -9.80 -0.23 18.46
C GLU A 248 -8.36 -0.40 18.03
N ALA A 249 -7.62 -1.23 18.77
CA ALA A 249 -6.26 -1.62 18.43
C ALA A 249 -6.26 -2.98 17.73
N ILE A 250 -5.76 -3.02 16.50
CA ILE A 250 -5.56 -4.22 15.72
C ILE A 250 -4.09 -4.61 15.83
N ARG A 251 -3.80 -5.64 16.63
CA ARG A 251 -2.45 -6.18 16.80
C ARG A 251 -2.16 -7.17 15.68
N LYS A 252 -1.00 -7.07 15.03
CA LYS A 252 -0.60 -7.98 13.95
C LYS A 252 0.84 -8.46 14.17
N GLY A 253 1.05 -9.77 14.08
CA GLY A 253 2.40 -10.34 14.10
C GLY A 253 2.41 -11.86 14.23
N THR A 254 3.50 -12.40 14.75
CA THR A 254 3.71 -13.86 14.89
C THR A 254 2.75 -14.49 15.90
N GLY A 255 2.22 -13.69 16.84
CA GLY A 255 1.14 -14.10 17.75
C GLY A 255 -0.24 -14.20 17.11
N GLY A 256 -0.36 -13.97 15.80
CA GLY A 256 -1.65 -13.85 15.10
C GLY A 256 -2.19 -12.42 15.11
N THR A 257 -3.44 -12.28 14.63
CA THR A 257 -4.14 -11.00 14.59
C THR A 257 -5.27 -10.97 15.61
N SER A 258 -5.39 -9.86 16.34
CA SER A 258 -6.46 -9.65 17.33
C SER A 258 -6.90 -8.19 17.35
N VAL A 259 -8.18 -7.96 17.64
CA VAL A 259 -8.76 -6.62 17.80
C VAL A 259 -9.12 -6.41 19.28
N VAL A 260 -8.75 -5.26 19.84
CA VAL A 260 -8.96 -4.92 21.26
C VAL A 260 -9.52 -3.51 21.40
N ASP A 261 -10.56 -3.36 22.20
CA ASP A 261 -11.16 -2.07 22.50
C ASP A 261 -10.26 -1.22 23.40
N ILE A 262 -10.10 0.05 23.05
CA ILE A 262 -9.30 1.03 23.79
C ILE A 262 -10.22 2.06 24.41
N THR A 263 -10.19 2.15 25.74
CA THR A 263 -10.97 3.14 26.49
C THR A 263 -10.23 4.48 26.50
N PRO A 264 -10.83 5.59 25.99
CA PRO A 264 -10.24 6.92 26.13
C PRO A 264 -9.93 7.27 27.59
N GLY A 265 -8.79 7.91 27.83
CA GLY A 265 -8.26 8.26 29.15
C GLY A 265 -7.54 7.12 29.88
N VAL A 266 -7.57 5.88 29.34
CA VAL A 266 -6.85 4.73 29.89
C VAL A 266 -5.61 4.46 29.04
N GLU A 267 -4.48 4.19 29.70
CA GLU A 267 -3.24 3.82 29.01
C GLU A 267 -3.41 2.43 28.37
N PHE A 268 -3.17 2.35 27.07
CA PHE A 268 -2.94 1.09 26.37
C PHE A 268 -1.45 0.80 26.35
N ASN A 269 -1.06 -0.33 26.95
CA ASN A 269 0.33 -0.78 26.99
C ASN A 269 0.47 -2.12 26.26
N GLU A 270 1.34 -2.17 25.26
CA GLU A 270 1.64 -3.34 24.46
C GLU A 270 3.15 -3.70 24.53
N PRO A 271 3.57 -4.49 25.53
CA PRO A 271 4.96 -4.93 25.66
C PRO A 271 5.40 -5.88 24.55
N GLY A 272 4.45 -6.55 23.87
CA GLY A 272 4.74 -7.40 22.71
C GLY A 272 5.02 -6.61 21.42
N TYR A 273 4.85 -5.29 21.42
CA TYR A 273 5.13 -4.45 20.26
C TYR A 273 6.63 -4.48 19.90
N GLY A 274 6.94 -4.70 18.63
CA GLY A 274 8.30 -4.87 18.12
C GLY A 274 8.87 -6.28 18.29
N THR A 275 8.14 -7.19 18.94
CA THR A 275 8.51 -8.60 19.10
C THR A 275 7.40 -9.52 18.57
N THR A 276 6.38 -9.81 19.39
CA THR A 276 5.20 -10.60 19.01
C THR A 276 4.34 -9.90 17.98
N TYR A 277 4.22 -8.57 18.08
CA TYR A 277 3.42 -7.73 17.19
C TYR A 277 4.32 -6.73 16.47
N GLY A 278 4.52 -6.94 15.16
CA GLY A 278 5.30 -6.02 14.33
C GLY A 278 4.54 -4.76 13.94
N GLU A 279 3.21 -4.78 14.08
CA GLU A 279 2.32 -3.70 13.69
C GLU A 279 1.12 -3.61 14.64
N ILE A 280 0.74 -2.38 14.98
CA ILE A 280 -0.49 -2.08 15.72
C ILE A 280 -1.20 -0.95 14.98
N ASP A 281 -2.42 -1.21 14.52
CA ASP A 281 -3.27 -0.18 13.92
C ASP A 281 -4.31 0.27 14.93
N PHE A 282 -4.44 1.57 15.13
CA PHE A 282 -5.57 2.15 15.86
C PHE A 282 -6.60 2.63 14.85
N VAL A 283 -7.82 2.11 14.96
CA VAL A 283 -9.01 2.57 14.24
C VAL A 283 -9.75 3.50 15.18
N VAL A 284 -9.74 4.80 14.89
CA VAL A 284 -10.43 5.85 15.66
C VAL A 284 -11.68 6.25 14.90
N VAL A 285 -12.85 6.03 15.49
CA VAL A 285 -14.15 6.27 14.86
C VAL A 285 -14.95 7.26 15.68
N ASN A 286 -15.55 8.24 15.02
CA ASN A 286 -16.49 9.15 15.65
C ASN A 286 -17.93 8.67 15.42
N MET A 287 -18.60 8.24 16.49
CA MET A 287 -19.99 7.82 16.47
C MET A 287 -20.98 8.97 16.72
N ASP A 288 -20.50 10.22 16.83
CA ASP A 288 -21.39 11.38 16.75
C ASP A 288 -21.90 11.53 15.31
N TYR A 289 -23.22 11.67 15.16
CA TYR A 289 -23.86 11.78 13.86
C TYR A 289 -23.81 13.18 13.28
N SER A 290 -23.55 14.18 14.14
CA SER A 290 -23.78 15.59 13.82
C SER A 290 -22.53 16.44 13.96
N ASN A 291 -21.62 16.10 14.88
CA ASN A 291 -20.48 16.94 15.20
C ASN A 291 -19.14 16.23 15.01
N PRO A 292 -18.13 16.91 14.44
CA PRO A 292 -16.76 16.43 14.51
C PRO A 292 -16.27 16.43 15.97
N GLU A 293 -15.37 15.52 16.29
CA GLU A 293 -14.82 15.34 17.64
C GLU A 293 -13.29 15.46 17.63
N VAL A 294 -12.73 16.00 18.70
CA VAL A 294 -11.28 16.18 18.83
C VAL A 294 -10.69 15.04 19.66
N VAL A 295 -9.70 14.37 19.10
CA VAL A 295 -8.92 13.32 19.76
C VAL A 295 -7.48 13.78 19.87
N SER A 296 -6.94 13.75 21.09
CA SER A 296 -5.53 13.99 21.34
C SER A 296 -4.86 12.74 21.88
N PHE A 297 -3.58 12.54 21.56
CA PHE A 297 -2.83 11.43 22.11
C PHE A 297 -1.35 11.74 22.25
N SER A 298 -0.72 11.00 23.16
CA SER A 298 0.72 10.86 23.22
C SER A 298 1.06 9.39 23.35
N SER A 299 2.14 8.98 22.70
CA SER A 299 2.65 7.62 22.75
C SER A 299 4.13 7.61 23.09
N LYS A 300 4.57 6.52 23.71
CA LYS A 300 5.95 6.29 24.12
C LYS A 300 6.36 4.87 23.76
N GLY A 301 7.63 4.70 23.48
CA GLY A 301 8.25 3.39 23.31
C GLY A 301 9.73 3.52 22.98
N ASN A 302 10.39 2.38 22.79
CA ASN A 302 11.80 2.37 22.39
C ASN A 302 11.87 2.46 20.87
N ALA A 303 12.28 3.60 20.33
CA ALA A 303 12.49 3.74 18.89
C ALA A 303 13.66 2.86 18.39
N SER A 304 13.53 2.27 17.22
CA SER A 304 14.57 1.44 16.60
C SER A 304 14.91 1.97 15.21
N ILE A 305 15.90 1.39 14.53
CA ILE A 305 16.04 1.66 13.09
C ILE A 305 14.80 1.12 12.37
N ALA A 306 14.21 1.95 11.51
CA ALA A 306 13.11 1.59 10.62
C ALA A 306 13.62 1.51 9.18
N GLU A 307 13.24 0.45 8.47
CA GLU A 307 13.53 0.27 7.05
C GLU A 307 12.33 0.76 6.23
N LEU A 308 12.54 1.77 5.39
CA LEU A 308 11.62 2.20 4.35
C LEU A 308 11.94 1.45 3.07
N LYS A 309 10.91 0.86 2.46
CA LYS A 309 11.05 0.08 1.23
C LYS A 309 10.22 0.72 0.14
N TRP A 310 10.83 0.89 -1.03
CA TRP A 310 10.10 1.30 -2.22
C TRP A 310 9.44 0.11 -2.93
N ASP A 311 10.12 -1.03 -2.97
CA ASP A 311 9.58 -2.30 -3.46
C ASP A 311 10.21 -3.47 -2.68
N GLU A 312 9.41 -4.50 -2.43
CA GLU A 312 9.83 -5.75 -1.80
C GLU A 312 10.05 -6.88 -2.82
N ASN A 313 9.47 -6.73 -4.01
CA ASN A 313 9.51 -7.68 -5.11
C ASN A 313 10.28 -7.09 -6.29
N GLU A 314 10.65 -7.92 -7.28
CA GLU A 314 11.18 -7.38 -8.53
C GLU A 314 10.00 -6.68 -9.22
N PRO A 315 10.07 -5.37 -9.51
CA PRO A 315 8.98 -4.71 -10.21
C PRO A 315 8.73 -5.43 -11.55
N ILE A 316 7.47 -5.82 -11.77
CA ILE A 316 6.97 -6.34 -13.06
C ILE A 316 6.97 -5.26 -14.16
N GLY A 317 7.36 -4.03 -13.81
CA GLY A 317 7.53 -2.89 -14.70
C GLY A 317 8.81 -2.98 -15.54
N TYR A 318 8.66 -3.49 -16.75
CA TYR A 318 9.60 -3.30 -17.84
C TYR A 318 9.70 -1.79 -18.15
N PHE A 319 10.82 -1.15 -17.85
CA PHE A 319 11.17 0.06 -18.59
C PHE A 319 11.43 -0.38 -20.03
N GLY A 320 10.45 -0.08 -20.89
CA GLY A 320 10.47 -0.28 -22.34
C GLY A 320 11.86 -0.04 -22.93
N SER A 321 12.28 -0.84 -23.91
CA SER A 321 13.57 -0.75 -24.61
C SER A 321 13.96 0.71 -24.94
N GLY A 322 14.72 1.33 -24.04
CA GLY A 322 15.07 2.74 -24.04
C GLY A 322 16.05 2.96 -22.90
N VAL A 323 17.27 3.31 -23.24
CA VAL A 323 18.44 3.26 -22.37
C VAL A 323 18.59 4.58 -21.61
N LEU A 324 18.94 4.50 -20.32
CA LEU A 324 19.45 5.64 -19.57
C LEU A 324 20.86 6.03 -20.08
N SER A 325 21.01 7.25 -20.55
CA SER A 325 22.25 7.90 -21.02
C SER A 325 23.12 8.44 -19.87
N GLN A 326 24.34 8.85 -20.19
CA GLN A 326 25.23 9.55 -19.26
C GLN A 326 24.54 10.78 -18.64
N ASN A 327 24.59 10.91 -17.30
CA ASN A 327 23.90 11.92 -16.48
C ASN A 327 22.37 11.76 -16.32
N ASP A 328 21.79 10.68 -16.82
CA ASP A 328 20.40 10.34 -16.51
C ASP A 328 20.26 9.98 -15.02
N THR A 329 19.08 10.25 -14.47
CA THR A 329 18.81 10.08 -13.04
C THR A 329 17.51 9.30 -12.83
N VAL A 330 17.57 8.20 -12.10
CA VAL A 330 16.38 7.52 -11.56
C VAL A 330 16.20 7.97 -10.12
N CYS A 331 15.00 8.37 -9.73
CA CYS A 331 14.73 8.83 -8.38
C CYS A 331 13.58 8.02 -7.77
N VAL A 332 13.77 7.61 -6.52
CA VAL A 332 12.72 7.09 -5.65
C VAL A 332 12.47 8.12 -4.57
N THR A 333 11.21 8.39 -4.30
CA THR A 333 10.79 9.32 -3.26
C THR A 333 10.24 8.55 -2.05
N PHE A 334 10.63 8.99 -0.87
CA PHE A 334 10.16 8.50 0.41
C PHE A 334 9.42 9.61 1.15
N ASP A 335 8.29 9.24 1.75
CA ASP A 335 7.52 10.14 2.58
C ASP A 335 8.29 10.57 3.84
N THR A 336 7.80 11.63 4.46
CA THR A 336 8.32 12.14 5.73
C THR A 336 8.31 11.06 6.81
N VAL A 337 9.41 10.94 7.54
CA VAL A 337 9.52 10.15 8.77
C VAL A 337 9.90 11.09 9.92
N PRO A 338 8.92 11.68 10.63
CA PRO A 338 9.18 12.70 11.64
C PRO A 338 10.07 12.21 12.78
N GLY A 339 11.01 13.07 13.21
CA GLY A 339 11.96 12.79 14.29
C GLY A 339 13.08 11.82 13.91
N GLY A 340 13.11 11.33 12.67
CA GLY A 340 14.11 10.41 12.17
C GLY A 340 15.35 11.08 11.58
N LYS A 341 16.41 10.27 11.45
CA LYS A 341 17.65 10.58 10.76
C LYS A 341 17.95 9.48 9.75
N LEU A 342 18.19 9.84 8.49
CA LEU A 342 18.56 8.88 7.47
C LEU A 342 19.93 8.28 7.82
N ASP A 343 19.93 6.99 8.13
CA ASP A 343 21.08 6.20 8.58
C ASP A 343 21.88 5.68 7.40
N SER A 344 21.20 5.01 6.47
CA SER A 344 21.80 4.42 5.29
C SER A 344 20.78 4.20 4.18
N VAL A 345 21.27 3.99 2.96
CA VAL A 345 20.43 3.57 1.83
C VAL A 345 21.01 2.27 1.28
N ARG A 346 20.14 1.32 0.95
CA ARG A 346 20.49 0.14 0.19
C ARG A 346 19.90 0.19 -1.21
N ILE A 347 20.71 -0.16 -2.21
CA ILE A 347 20.31 -0.15 -3.61
C ILE A 347 20.73 -1.46 -4.27
N ALA A 348 19.80 -2.09 -4.99
CA ALA A 348 20.09 -3.28 -5.81
C ALA A 348 20.08 -2.92 -7.31
N LEU A 349 21.17 -3.25 -8.02
CA LEU A 349 21.37 -2.93 -9.45
C LEU A 349 21.60 -4.20 -10.29
N ARG A 350 20.89 -4.37 -11.41
CA ARG A 350 21.03 -5.57 -12.27
C ARG A 350 22.24 -5.53 -13.22
N ARG A 351 22.92 -4.39 -13.39
CA ARG A 351 24.14 -4.23 -14.21
C ARG A 351 25.20 -3.38 -13.48
N ALA A 352 26.46 -3.68 -13.75
CA ALA A 352 27.61 -3.42 -12.88
C ALA A 352 27.99 -1.94 -12.71
N GLY A 353 28.44 -1.60 -11.49
CA GLY A 353 29.28 -0.45 -11.18
C GLY A 353 29.58 -0.30 -9.68
N THR A 354 30.64 0.43 -9.33
CA THR A 354 30.91 0.85 -7.94
C THR A 354 29.92 1.96 -7.55
N ILE A 355 29.03 1.70 -6.59
CA ILE A 355 28.06 2.70 -6.12
C ILE A 355 28.75 3.66 -5.16
N THR A 356 29.05 4.86 -5.64
CA THR A 356 29.56 5.95 -4.81
C THR A 356 28.38 6.78 -4.31
N GLY A 357 28.05 6.67 -3.03
CA GLY A 357 26.92 7.42 -2.46
C GLY A 357 27.37 8.57 -1.57
N GLY A 358 26.57 9.62 -1.54
CA GLY A 358 26.84 10.81 -0.75
C GLY A 358 25.59 11.67 -0.61
N VAL A 359 25.69 12.68 0.25
CA VAL A 359 24.66 13.71 0.39
C VAL A 359 25.04 14.86 -0.53
N TYR A 360 24.31 15.03 -1.63
CA TYR A 360 24.63 16.00 -2.69
C TYR A 360 23.50 17.00 -2.88
N SER A 361 23.86 18.18 -3.34
CA SER A 361 22.91 19.25 -3.57
C SER A 361 22.80 19.72 -5.00
N TYR A 362 21.64 20.33 -5.23
CA TYR A 362 21.27 20.92 -6.49
C TYR A 362 20.66 22.32 -6.29
N THR A 363 20.93 23.25 -7.20
CA THR A 363 20.37 24.63 -7.22
C THR A 363 19.85 24.96 -8.62
N GLY A 364 18.54 24.85 -8.83
CA GLY A 364 17.82 25.23 -10.06
C GLY A 364 16.39 25.75 -9.77
N THR A 365 15.72 26.36 -10.77
CA THR A 365 14.33 26.87 -10.70
C THR A 365 13.36 25.91 -11.38
N LEU A 366 12.14 25.76 -10.85
CA LEU A 366 11.24 24.64 -11.16
C LEU A 366 9.94 25.00 -11.88
N ARG A 367 9.70 24.31 -13.00
CA ARG A 367 8.37 23.90 -13.47
C ARG A 367 8.12 22.44 -13.00
N PRO A 368 6.92 21.84 -13.07
CA PRO A 368 6.56 20.65 -12.29
C PRO A 368 7.65 19.54 -12.31
N SER A 369 8.38 19.41 -11.17
CA SER A 369 9.60 18.59 -10.87
C SER A 369 10.97 19.09 -11.38
N PRO A 370 12.12 18.99 -10.63
CA PRO A 370 12.43 18.82 -9.18
C PRO A 370 13.43 19.85 -8.50
N LEU A 371 13.18 20.12 -7.21
CA LEU A 371 14.09 20.48 -6.08
C LEU A 371 15.02 21.72 -6.07
N GLY A 372 15.08 22.45 -4.94
CA GLY A 372 15.92 23.65 -4.77
C GLY A 372 16.66 23.78 -3.42
N ARG A 373 18.01 23.94 -3.51
CA ARG A 373 19.02 24.59 -2.60
C ARG A 373 20.18 23.70 -2.03
N PRO A 374 21.40 24.28 -1.70
CA PRO A 374 22.77 23.73 -1.95
C PRO A 374 23.48 22.91 -0.80
N LEU A 375 24.60 22.19 -1.10
CA LEU A 375 25.43 21.18 -0.36
C LEU A 375 26.86 21.09 -0.98
N ALA A 376 27.78 20.45 -0.24
CA ALA A 376 29.21 20.28 -0.53
C ALA A 376 29.73 18.84 -0.22
N ALA A 377 30.75 18.41 -0.98
CA ALA A 377 31.74 17.29 -0.86
C ALA A 377 31.28 15.78 -0.84
N PRO A 378 31.95 14.88 -1.62
CA PRO A 378 31.60 13.44 -1.78
C PRO A 378 32.19 12.45 -0.73
N ILE A 379 31.56 11.27 -0.55
CA ILE A 379 32.04 10.08 0.20
C ILE A 379 32.04 8.85 -0.73
N SER A 380 32.88 7.83 -0.44
CA SER A 380 33.07 6.62 -1.26
C SER A 380 32.73 5.31 -0.53
N ALA A 381 32.09 4.39 -1.25
CA ALA A 381 31.95 2.96 -0.92
C ALA A 381 32.01 2.14 -2.21
N SER A 382 32.40 0.86 -2.15
CA SER A 382 32.65 0.02 -3.33
C SER A 382 31.87 -1.28 -3.29
N ILE A 383 31.25 -1.67 -4.41
CA ILE A 383 30.65 -3.00 -4.63
C ILE A 383 31.19 -3.53 -5.96
N SER A 384 31.60 -4.79 -5.98
CA SER A 384 32.01 -5.52 -7.19
C SER A 384 30.88 -6.44 -7.64
N THR A 385 30.41 -6.32 -8.88
CA THR A 385 29.58 -7.36 -9.50
C THR A 385 30.06 -7.62 -10.93
N THR A 386 30.35 -8.89 -11.23
CA THR A 386 30.77 -9.34 -12.57
C THR A 386 29.60 -10.07 -13.25
N SER A 387 29.22 -9.56 -14.42
CA SER A 387 28.33 -10.13 -15.46
C SER A 387 26.82 -10.31 -15.23
N PRO A 388 25.99 -10.20 -16.30
CA PRO A 388 24.53 -10.14 -16.23
C PRO A 388 23.88 -11.53 -16.30
N VAL A 389 23.26 -11.99 -15.21
CA VAL A 389 22.40 -13.20 -15.16
C VAL A 389 21.23 -12.91 -14.19
N PRO A 390 20.01 -13.44 -14.38
CA PRO A 390 18.89 -13.27 -13.42
C PRO A 390 19.30 -13.68 -12.00
N TYR A 391 19.02 -12.81 -11.01
CA TYR A 391 19.31 -13.10 -9.60
C TYR A 391 18.23 -14.03 -9.01
N PRO A 392 18.60 -15.02 -8.19
CA PRO A 392 17.63 -15.72 -7.36
C PRO A 392 17.14 -14.79 -6.25
N VAL A 393 15.84 -14.81 -5.96
CA VAL A 393 15.29 -14.16 -4.75
C VAL A 393 15.83 -14.93 -3.55
N PRO A 394 16.49 -14.26 -2.58
CA PRO A 394 16.62 -12.81 -2.40
C PRO A 394 17.84 -12.21 -3.13
N TYR A 395 17.65 -11.01 -3.68
CA TYR A 395 18.66 -10.23 -4.40
C TYR A 395 19.94 -10.08 -3.58
N ALA A 396 21.07 -10.60 -4.08
CA ALA A 396 22.34 -10.66 -3.34
C ALA A 396 23.24 -9.41 -3.54
N ASN A 397 22.85 -8.52 -4.43
CA ASN A 397 23.62 -7.39 -4.96
C ASN A 397 23.27 -6.04 -4.33
N TRP A 398 23.00 -6.01 -3.02
CA TRP A 398 22.73 -4.76 -2.31
C TRP A 398 24.01 -3.98 -2.06
N GLY A 399 24.10 -2.80 -2.64
CA GLY A 399 25.05 -1.78 -2.21
C GLY A 399 24.53 -1.00 -1.01
N VAL A 400 25.40 -0.72 -0.04
CA VAL A 400 25.07 0.10 1.14
C VAL A 400 25.77 1.44 1.04
N VAL A 401 25.01 2.52 1.13
CA VAL A 401 25.52 3.88 1.32
C VAL A 401 25.32 4.24 2.78
N ASN A 402 26.40 4.35 3.55
CA ASN A 402 26.33 4.79 4.95
C ASN A 402 26.19 6.32 5.00
N LEU A 403 25.13 6.80 5.66
CA LEU A 403 24.79 8.21 5.77
C LEU A 403 24.83 8.75 7.21
N THR A 404 25.20 7.91 8.19
CA THR A 404 25.21 8.22 9.62
C THR A 404 26.09 9.42 10.01
N GLY A 405 27.13 9.70 9.22
CA GLY A 405 28.01 10.85 9.42
C GLY A 405 27.38 12.20 9.05
N TYR A 406 26.25 12.21 8.35
CA TYR A 406 25.68 13.41 7.74
C TYR A 406 24.47 14.02 8.46
N SER A 407 23.89 13.31 9.44
CA SER A 407 22.76 13.82 10.26
C SER A 407 21.55 14.33 9.47
N ILE A 408 21.29 13.75 8.31
CA ILE A 408 20.17 14.09 7.41
C ILE A 408 18.86 13.86 8.15
N SER A 409 18.04 14.91 8.33
CA SER A 409 16.70 14.81 8.91
C SER A 409 15.78 14.02 7.96
N THR A 410 14.74 13.40 8.47
CA THR A 410 13.63 12.86 7.65
C THR A 410 12.30 13.57 7.93
N ASP A 411 12.36 14.78 8.51
CA ASP A 411 11.19 15.63 8.81
C ASP A 411 10.57 16.27 7.56
N ASN A 412 11.20 16.12 6.40
CA ASN A 412 10.63 16.44 5.10
C ASN A 412 10.69 15.19 4.22
N PRO A 413 9.80 15.07 3.23
CA PRO A 413 9.92 14.02 2.22
C PRO A 413 11.29 14.11 1.56
N PHE A 414 11.88 12.96 1.23
CA PHE A 414 13.21 12.90 0.64
C PHE A 414 13.30 11.93 -0.53
N ALA A 415 14.13 12.30 -1.48
CA ALA A 415 14.40 11.57 -2.69
C ALA A 415 15.76 10.89 -2.57
N VAL A 416 15.82 9.62 -2.94
CA VAL A 416 17.05 8.90 -3.25
C VAL A 416 17.13 8.80 -4.77
N ALA A 417 18.12 9.48 -5.34
CA ALA A 417 18.38 9.53 -6.76
C ALA A 417 19.65 8.75 -7.09
N PHE A 418 19.63 8.10 -8.24
CA PHE A 418 20.73 7.35 -8.82
C PHE A 418 21.16 8.04 -10.10
N VAL A 419 22.38 8.58 -10.12
CA VAL A 419 22.95 9.35 -11.23
C VAL A 419 23.93 8.48 -11.98
N ILE A 420 23.78 8.42 -13.30
CA ILE A 420 24.73 7.72 -14.18
C ILE A 420 25.96 8.60 -14.44
N GLY A 421 27.13 8.12 -14.04
CA GLY A 421 28.42 8.84 -14.15
C GLY A 421 29.02 8.89 -15.56
N GLN A 422 30.23 9.47 -15.69
CA GLN A 422 30.97 9.57 -16.96
C GLN A 422 31.37 8.22 -17.55
N ASP A 423 31.50 7.21 -16.68
CA ASP A 423 31.57 5.81 -17.02
C ASP A 423 30.31 5.14 -16.43
N PRO A 424 29.46 4.49 -17.24
CA PRO A 424 28.25 3.82 -16.74
C PRO A 424 28.55 2.72 -15.69
N SER A 425 29.82 2.35 -15.47
CA SER A 425 30.29 1.49 -14.38
C SER A 425 30.57 2.20 -13.04
N THR A 426 30.32 3.50 -12.92
CA THR A 426 30.58 4.28 -11.67
C THR A 426 29.40 5.15 -11.25
N PRO A 427 28.26 4.54 -10.90
CA PRO A 427 27.07 5.30 -10.56
C PRO A 427 27.18 6.05 -9.22
N GLY A 428 26.52 7.21 -9.16
CA GLY A 428 26.40 8.07 -7.98
C GLY A 428 25.03 7.95 -7.30
N VAL A 429 24.98 8.07 -5.96
CA VAL A 429 23.70 8.16 -5.22
C VAL A 429 23.56 9.54 -4.61
N MET A 430 22.50 10.25 -4.98
CA MET A 430 22.13 11.53 -4.38
C MET A 430 20.95 11.39 -3.42
N VAL A 431 21.01 12.10 -2.30
CA VAL A 431 19.87 12.26 -1.38
C VAL A 431 19.49 13.74 -1.33
N SER A 432 18.21 14.05 -1.52
CA SER A 432 17.71 15.44 -1.50
C SER A 432 16.31 15.53 -0.91
N TYR A 433 15.97 16.63 -0.24
CA TYR A 433 14.62 16.88 0.27
C TYR A 433 13.70 17.37 -0.84
N TYR A 434 12.45 16.93 -0.82
CA TYR A 434 11.42 17.40 -1.76
C TYR A 434 10.16 17.93 -1.09
N ARG A 435 9.43 18.72 -1.87
CA ARG A 435 8.08 19.16 -1.56
C ARG A 435 7.22 18.75 -2.74
N SER A 436 6.54 17.62 -2.65
CA SER A 436 5.57 17.20 -3.66
C SER A 436 4.25 16.87 -2.99
N THR A 437 3.17 17.12 -3.71
CA THR A 437 1.81 16.66 -3.42
C THR A 437 1.41 15.47 -4.31
N SER A 438 2.32 14.94 -5.13
CA SER A 438 2.04 13.84 -6.08
C SER A 438 2.44 12.47 -5.53
N GLU A 439 1.59 11.48 -5.78
CA GLU A 439 1.64 10.12 -5.20
C GLU A 439 2.60 9.15 -5.89
N TYR A 440 3.40 9.60 -6.85
CA TYR A 440 4.33 8.69 -7.53
C TYR A 440 5.60 8.54 -6.72
N HIS A 441 5.90 7.31 -6.29
CA HIS A 441 7.06 6.98 -5.46
C HIS A 441 8.35 6.79 -6.27
N SER A 442 8.29 6.91 -7.59
CA SER A 442 9.45 6.82 -8.48
C SER A 442 9.30 7.67 -9.74
N TYR A 443 10.39 8.30 -10.14
CA TYR A 443 10.51 9.06 -11.38
C TYR A 443 11.79 8.66 -12.11
N THR A 444 11.77 8.71 -13.44
CA THR A 444 12.96 8.55 -14.28
C THR A 444 13.18 9.81 -15.08
N TYR A 445 14.41 10.33 -15.07
CA TYR A 445 14.81 11.52 -15.79
C TYR A 445 15.98 11.24 -16.71
N LEU A 446 15.83 11.67 -17.97
CA LEU A 446 16.87 11.59 -18.99
C LEU A 446 17.32 13.00 -19.35
N ASN A 447 18.61 13.28 -19.28
CA ASN A 447 19.18 14.62 -19.35
C ASN A 447 19.33 15.10 -20.80
N SER A 448 18.71 16.24 -21.13
CA SER A 448 19.34 17.18 -22.05
C SER A 448 19.16 18.61 -21.57
N SER A 449 20.24 19.18 -21.05
CA SER A 449 20.51 20.62 -20.94
C SER A 449 19.34 21.47 -20.42
N SER A 450 19.15 21.41 -19.10
CA SER A 450 18.59 22.49 -18.28
C SER A 450 17.07 22.55 -18.07
N ASN A 451 16.24 21.61 -18.54
CA ASN A 451 14.85 21.45 -18.09
C ASN A 451 14.37 20.00 -18.27
N TRP A 452 13.45 19.52 -17.42
CA TRP A 452 13.09 18.10 -17.34
C TRP A 452 12.06 17.65 -18.43
N TYR A 453 12.21 16.41 -18.98
CA TYR A 453 11.45 15.60 -20.02
C TYR A 453 11.81 15.84 -21.54
N TYR A 454 11.88 14.90 -22.52
CA TYR A 454 11.43 13.50 -22.80
C TYR A 454 12.43 12.68 -23.70
N ILE A 455 12.10 11.40 -24.00
CA ILE A 455 12.83 10.27 -24.67
C ILE A 455 13.02 10.34 -26.22
N ASN A 456 14.21 10.03 -26.76
CA ASN A 456 14.35 9.13 -27.95
C ASN A 456 15.73 8.42 -27.98
N LYS A 457 15.81 7.35 -28.77
CA LYS A 457 16.48 6.05 -28.62
C LYS A 457 17.98 5.97 -29.02
N ASN A 458 18.85 5.37 -28.18
CA ASN A 458 19.71 4.18 -28.46
C ASN A 458 20.82 3.88 -27.38
N SER A 459 20.94 2.58 -27.04
CA SER A 459 22.00 1.72 -26.42
C SER A 459 22.81 2.08 -25.14
N ASP A 460 22.87 1.08 -24.22
CA ASP A 460 23.57 0.91 -22.90
C ASP A 460 22.74 0.94 -21.57
N THR A 461 22.02 -0.14 -21.27
CA THR A 461 21.03 -0.23 -20.16
C THR A 461 21.62 -0.42 -18.75
N ILE A 462 21.14 0.37 -17.76
CA ILE A 462 21.20 0.08 -16.31
C ILE A 462 19.77 -0.08 -15.79
N TYR A 463 19.53 -1.05 -14.91
CA TYR A 463 18.24 -1.25 -14.27
C TYR A 463 18.38 -1.17 -12.74
N VAL A 464 17.66 -0.22 -12.14
CA VAL A 464 17.51 -0.09 -10.69
C VAL A 464 16.19 -0.77 -10.32
N TYR A 465 16.25 -1.82 -9.49
CA TYR A 465 15.04 -2.58 -9.16
C TYR A 465 14.55 -2.33 -7.74
N LEU A 466 15.44 -2.01 -6.80
CA LEU A 466 15.05 -1.89 -5.39
C LEU A 466 15.87 -0.81 -4.70
N ILE A 467 15.19 0.09 -4.00
CA ILE A 467 15.79 1.06 -3.10
C ILE A 467 15.15 0.91 -1.72
N ARG A 468 15.99 0.87 -0.70
CA ARG A 468 15.60 0.87 0.71
C ARG A 468 16.31 2.01 1.42
N ALA A 469 15.59 2.75 2.25
CA ALA A 469 16.15 3.79 3.09
C ALA A 469 16.01 3.38 4.55
N TYR A 470 17.07 3.45 5.33
CA TYR A 470 17.06 3.12 6.74
C TYR A 470 17.06 4.41 7.53
N VAL A 471 16.08 4.57 8.41
CA VAL A 471 15.92 5.74 9.26
C VAL A 471 16.17 5.32 10.69
N SER A 472 17.15 5.95 11.32
CA SER A 472 17.41 5.82 12.75
C SER A 472 16.68 6.93 13.50
N PHE A 473 16.19 6.63 14.71
CA PHE A 473 15.69 7.66 15.61
C PHE A 473 16.73 7.90 16.69
N PRO A 474 17.06 9.17 17.01
CA PRO A 474 18.00 9.47 18.07
C PRO A 474 17.45 8.94 19.41
N GLN A 475 18.01 7.82 19.87
CA GLN A 475 17.85 7.33 21.23
C GLN A 475 18.62 8.26 22.16
N THR A 476 18.02 8.62 23.30
CA THR A 476 18.81 9.08 24.45
C THR A 476 19.60 7.89 24.95
N SER A 477 20.84 7.79 24.48
CA SER A 477 21.92 6.87 24.90
C SER A 477 21.99 5.56 24.12
N VAL A 478 23.18 5.35 23.51
CA VAL A 478 23.68 4.19 22.76
C VAL A 478 23.35 4.18 21.27
N ARG A 479 24.35 4.60 20.49
CA ARG A 479 24.46 4.55 19.04
C ARG A 479 24.59 3.09 18.61
N GLN A 480 23.52 2.48 18.10
CA GLN A 480 23.58 1.12 17.57
C GLN A 480 24.20 1.16 16.16
N VAL A 481 25.39 0.60 15.99
CA VAL A 481 25.89 0.23 14.65
C VAL A 481 25.03 -0.95 14.20
N VAL A 482 24.12 -0.73 13.25
CA VAL A 482 23.20 -1.77 12.82
C VAL A 482 23.84 -2.59 11.70
N GLU A 483 24.21 -3.81 12.05
CA GLU A 483 24.32 -4.91 11.11
C GLU A 483 22.90 -5.44 10.86
N LEU A 484 22.38 -5.21 9.65
CA LEU A 484 21.01 -5.59 9.28
C LEU A 484 20.93 -7.10 9.06
N LYS A 485 20.44 -7.79 10.08
CA LYS A 485 20.13 -9.22 10.08
C LYS A 485 18.94 -9.52 9.15
N PRO A 486 18.88 -10.71 8.53
CA PRO A 486 17.70 -11.12 7.76
C PRO A 486 16.43 -11.10 8.62
N SER A 487 15.29 -10.75 8.04
CA SER A 487 13.99 -10.68 8.75
C SER A 487 13.15 -11.94 8.61
N ARG A 488 13.58 -12.92 7.79
CA ARG A 488 12.90 -14.21 7.60
C ARG A 488 13.90 -15.33 7.32
N PHE A 489 13.50 -16.56 7.64
CA PHE A 489 14.20 -17.74 7.15
C PHE A 489 13.99 -17.87 5.64
N GLN A 490 15.05 -18.24 4.93
CA GLN A 490 14.96 -18.45 3.48
C GLN A 490 16.05 -19.43 3.04
N LEU A 491 15.73 -20.36 2.13
CA LEU A 491 16.72 -21.16 1.40
C LEU A 491 16.87 -20.59 -0.02
N MET A 492 18.10 -20.42 -0.51
CA MET A 492 18.35 -19.93 -1.87
C MET A 492 18.56 -21.09 -2.84
N GLN A 493 18.28 -20.82 -4.12
CA GLN A 493 18.68 -21.72 -5.20
C GLN A 493 20.21 -21.79 -5.26
N ASN A 494 20.77 -23.00 -5.32
CA ASN A 494 22.21 -23.19 -5.44
C ASN A 494 22.72 -22.58 -6.76
N TYR A 495 23.91 -21.97 -6.74
CA TYR A 495 24.51 -21.38 -7.94
C TYR A 495 26.01 -21.72 -8.08
N PRO A 496 26.47 -22.14 -9.26
CA PRO A 496 25.68 -22.41 -10.46
C PRO A 496 24.70 -23.59 -10.29
N ASN A 497 23.63 -23.65 -11.10
CA ASN A 497 22.74 -24.80 -11.26
C ASN A 497 22.16 -24.81 -12.69
N PRO A 498 22.49 -25.80 -13.54
CA PRO A 498 23.35 -26.95 -13.25
C PRO A 498 24.81 -26.58 -12.97
N PHE A 499 25.58 -27.46 -12.33
CA PHE A 499 26.99 -27.21 -11.95
C PHE A 499 27.92 -28.40 -12.16
N ASN A 500 29.22 -28.12 -12.21
CA ASN A 500 30.29 -29.11 -12.34
C ASN A 500 31.62 -28.59 -11.72
N PRO A 501 32.21 -29.28 -10.72
CA PRO A 501 31.58 -30.16 -9.73
C PRO A 501 31.15 -29.39 -8.47
N SER A 502 31.35 -28.07 -8.40
CA SER A 502 31.05 -27.23 -7.23
C SER A 502 29.93 -26.23 -7.47
N THR A 503 29.16 -25.98 -6.41
CA THR A 503 28.11 -24.97 -6.34
C THR A 503 28.10 -24.35 -4.95
N ARG A 504 27.45 -23.21 -4.80
CA ARG A 504 27.24 -22.56 -3.51
C ARG A 504 25.77 -22.54 -3.15
N ILE A 505 25.45 -22.83 -1.90
CA ILE A 505 24.09 -22.79 -1.35
C ILE A 505 24.05 -21.71 -0.27
N SER A 506 23.19 -20.72 -0.46
CA SER A 506 23.00 -19.62 0.50
C SER A 506 21.68 -19.81 1.26
N PHE A 507 21.64 -19.35 2.51
CA PHE A 507 20.43 -19.35 3.34
C PHE A 507 20.44 -18.20 4.35
N ASP A 508 19.25 -17.74 4.71
CA ASP A 508 19.01 -16.65 5.66
C ASP A 508 18.44 -17.19 6.97
N ILE A 509 18.90 -16.63 8.09
CA ILE A 509 18.46 -16.95 9.44
C ILE A 509 17.94 -15.67 10.08
N ALA A 510 16.67 -15.67 10.49
CA ALA A 510 16.00 -14.49 11.06
C ALA A 510 16.24 -14.30 12.56
N GLU A 511 16.31 -15.41 13.28
CA GLU A 511 16.45 -15.50 14.73
C GLU A 511 17.42 -16.64 15.08
N PRO A 512 18.10 -16.62 16.24
CA PRO A 512 19.00 -17.71 16.63
C PRO A 512 18.29 -19.07 16.50
N SER A 513 18.90 -20.02 15.79
CA SER A 513 18.26 -21.29 15.47
C SER A 513 19.27 -22.39 15.18
N HIS A 514 18.89 -23.62 15.56
CA HIS A 514 19.53 -24.82 15.06
C HIS A 514 19.21 -24.99 13.58
N VAL A 515 20.24 -25.03 12.74
CA VAL A 515 20.11 -25.12 11.30
C VAL A 515 20.67 -26.43 10.79
N LYS A 516 19.85 -27.12 9.99
CA LYS A 516 20.26 -28.33 9.28
C LYS A 516 20.03 -28.19 7.77
N LEU A 517 21.08 -28.39 6.99
CA LEU A 517 21.06 -28.36 5.52
C LEU A 517 21.58 -29.69 4.97
N VAL A 518 20.73 -30.45 4.29
CA VAL A 518 21.03 -31.82 3.83
C VAL A 518 20.69 -31.99 2.36
N VAL A 519 21.55 -32.69 1.62
CA VAL A 519 21.34 -33.10 0.22
C VAL A 519 20.82 -34.53 0.19
N PHE A 520 19.80 -34.78 -0.63
CA PHE A 520 19.11 -36.05 -0.85
C PHE A 520 19.13 -36.44 -2.33
N ASP A 521 19.07 -37.74 -2.60
CA ASP A 521 18.74 -38.23 -3.94
C ASP A 521 17.22 -38.25 -4.18
N LEU A 522 16.81 -38.64 -5.40
CA LEU A 522 15.39 -38.71 -5.78
C LEU A 522 14.59 -39.80 -5.03
N LEU A 523 15.26 -40.75 -4.37
CA LEU A 523 14.61 -41.76 -3.53
C LEU A 523 14.47 -41.28 -2.07
N GLY A 524 14.88 -40.05 -1.77
CA GLY A 524 14.83 -39.48 -0.43
C GLY A 524 15.94 -39.98 0.49
N ARG A 525 16.98 -40.63 -0.05
CA ARG A 525 18.13 -41.07 0.76
C ARG A 525 19.06 -39.88 1.01
N GLU A 526 19.51 -39.72 2.25
CA GLU A 526 20.50 -38.70 2.61
C GLU A 526 21.83 -39.00 1.92
N VAL A 527 22.31 -38.03 1.13
CA VAL A 527 23.56 -38.12 0.38
C VAL A 527 24.68 -37.39 1.11
N LYS A 528 24.39 -36.20 1.66
CA LYS A 528 25.38 -35.40 2.38
C LYS A 528 24.73 -34.37 3.29
N VAL A 529 25.20 -34.26 4.53
CA VAL A 529 24.88 -33.15 5.43
C VAL A 529 25.91 -32.04 5.20
N LEU A 530 25.43 -30.81 4.93
CA LEU A 530 26.28 -29.64 4.66
C LEU A 530 26.42 -28.75 5.88
N VAL A 531 25.36 -28.64 6.70
CA VAL A 531 25.31 -27.85 7.93
C VAL A 531 24.42 -28.58 8.93
N ASP A 532 24.81 -28.66 10.21
CA ASP A 532 24.01 -29.19 11.32
C ASP A 532 24.52 -28.57 12.64
N GLU A 533 24.20 -27.30 12.88
CA GLU A 533 24.71 -26.53 14.02
C GLU A 533 23.83 -25.35 14.41
N GLU A 534 24.06 -24.79 15.60
CA GLU A 534 23.43 -23.53 16.04
C GLU A 534 24.02 -22.33 15.27
N LYS A 535 23.15 -21.46 14.77
CA LYS A 535 23.55 -20.25 14.05
C LYS A 535 22.78 -19.04 14.58
N ASN A 536 23.49 -17.91 14.66
CA ASN A 536 22.89 -16.60 14.95
C ASN A 536 22.19 -16.02 13.70
N PRO A 537 21.34 -14.99 13.85
CA PRO A 537 20.72 -14.33 12.71
C PRO A 537 21.77 -13.77 11.75
N GLY A 538 21.63 -14.06 10.47
CA GLY A 538 22.64 -13.74 9.47
C GLY A 538 22.38 -14.45 8.15
N ARG A 539 23.08 -13.99 7.11
CA ARG A 539 23.16 -14.68 5.83
C ARG A 539 24.39 -15.58 5.83
N TYR A 540 24.21 -16.83 5.42
CA TYR A 540 25.26 -17.83 5.37
C TYR A 540 25.37 -18.43 3.98
N GLU A 541 26.57 -18.89 3.66
CA GLU A 541 26.87 -19.61 2.43
C GLU A 541 27.64 -20.88 2.76
N VAL A 542 27.33 -21.97 2.07
CA VAL A 542 28.09 -23.21 2.14
C VAL A 542 28.45 -23.67 0.73
N ASP A 543 29.70 -24.05 0.53
CA ASP A 543 30.15 -24.65 -0.73
C ASP A 543 29.82 -26.15 -0.73
N PHE A 544 29.23 -26.62 -1.83
CA PHE A 544 28.94 -28.03 -2.05
C PHE A 544 29.75 -28.55 -3.24
N ASN A 545 30.66 -29.49 -2.95
CA ASN A 545 31.42 -30.24 -3.95
C ASN A 545 30.78 -31.62 -4.16
N ALA A 546 30.30 -31.86 -5.39
CA ALA A 546 29.62 -33.07 -5.82
C ALA A 546 30.52 -34.00 -6.65
N SER A 547 31.86 -33.89 -6.54
CA SER A 547 32.81 -34.69 -7.35
C SER A 547 32.61 -36.21 -7.22
N GLU A 548 32.06 -36.68 -6.10
CA GLU A 548 31.80 -38.11 -5.83
C GLU A 548 30.39 -38.57 -6.25
N LEU A 549 29.55 -37.64 -6.72
CA LEU A 549 28.17 -37.93 -7.11
C LEU A 549 28.05 -38.12 -8.64
N PRO A 550 27.20 -39.04 -9.13
CA PRO A 550 26.89 -39.13 -10.55
C PRO A 550 26.15 -37.87 -11.04
N SER A 551 26.23 -37.61 -12.35
CA SER A 551 25.39 -36.57 -12.98
C SER A 551 23.92 -36.93 -12.78
N GLY A 552 23.11 -35.95 -12.42
CA GLY A 552 21.72 -36.20 -12.07
C GLY A 552 21.09 -35.08 -11.26
N VAL A 553 19.82 -35.30 -10.93
CA VAL A 553 19.02 -34.39 -10.11
C VAL A 553 19.05 -34.85 -8.67
N TYR A 554 19.27 -33.90 -7.76
CA TYR A 554 19.23 -34.07 -6.32
C TYR A 554 18.33 -33.02 -5.70
N LEU A 555 17.91 -33.26 -4.47
CA LEU A 555 17.17 -32.29 -3.65
C LEU A 555 18.06 -31.86 -2.49
N TYR A 556 17.84 -30.66 -1.97
CA TYR A 556 18.44 -30.23 -0.72
C TYR A 556 17.40 -29.52 0.13
N ARG A 557 17.45 -29.77 1.43
CA ARG A 557 16.46 -29.33 2.40
C ARG A 557 17.12 -28.55 3.51
N PHE A 558 16.58 -27.37 3.76
CA PHE A 558 16.91 -26.51 4.89
C PHE A 558 15.84 -26.70 5.97
N ILE A 559 16.27 -26.85 7.22
CA ILE A 559 15.43 -27.20 8.35
C ILE A 559 15.85 -26.35 9.55
N THR A 560 14.87 -25.71 10.17
CA THR A 560 14.93 -25.14 11.52
C THR A 560 13.73 -25.64 12.33
N ALA A 561 13.60 -25.22 13.59
CA ALA A 561 12.44 -25.57 14.41
C ALA A 561 11.10 -25.04 13.85
N SER A 562 11.13 -23.88 13.18
CA SER A 562 9.93 -23.16 12.72
C SER A 562 9.81 -23.12 11.18
N PHE A 563 10.81 -23.56 10.43
CA PHE A 563 10.86 -23.42 8.98
C PHE A 563 11.48 -24.65 8.30
N SER A 564 10.91 -25.07 7.16
CA SER A 564 11.57 -26.02 6.28
C SER A 564 11.29 -25.71 4.81
N GLU A 565 12.34 -25.72 4.00
CA GLU A 565 12.26 -25.46 2.56
C GLU A 565 13.13 -26.46 1.80
N VAL A 566 12.65 -26.89 0.63
CA VAL A 566 13.33 -27.85 -0.25
C VAL A 566 13.57 -27.22 -1.62
N LYS A 567 14.75 -27.43 -2.19
CA LYS A 567 15.08 -27.03 -3.56
C LYS A 567 15.82 -28.14 -4.31
N LYS A 568 15.92 -27.99 -5.63
CA LYS A 568 16.49 -28.96 -6.55
C LYS A 568 17.85 -28.48 -7.05
N LEU A 569 18.86 -29.35 -7.08
CA LEU A 569 20.17 -29.11 -7.71
C LEU A 569 20.47 -30.15 -8.79
N THR A 570 21.17 -29.74 -9.85
CA THR A 570 21.50 -30.59 -11.01
C THR A 570 23.01 -30.65 -11.19
N VAL A 571 23.57 -31.84 -11.02
CA VAL A 571 25.00 -32.10 -11.25
C VAL A 571 25.19 -32.51 -12.70
N ILE A 572 26.10 -31.86 -13.42
CA ILE A 572 26.56 -32.28 -14.75
C ILE A 572 28.04 -32.64 -14.66
N ARG A 573 28.47 -33.64 -15.43
CA ARG A 573 29.89 -33.90 -15.68
C ARG A 573 30.25 -33.51 -17.09
#